data_AF-A0A380P6S4-F1
#
_entry.id   AF-A0A380P6S4-F1
#
_cell.length_a   1.000
_cell.length_b   1.000
_cell.length_c   1.000
_cell.angle_alpha   90.00
_cell.angle_beta   90.00
_cell.angle_gamma   90.00
#
_symmetry.space_group_name_H-M   'P 1'
#
loop_
_entity.id
_entity.type
_entity.pdbx_description
1 polymer ?
#
loop_
_entity_poly.entity_id
_entity_poly.type
_entity_poly.pdbx_seq_one_letter_code
_entity_poly.pdbx_strand_id
1 'polypeptide(L)'
;MKRTFQERGIGLLETIPGAAGGAIFTPYMLKNEAEDFVASLINAIDDDTRVLPGGYVYLSDLLGQPWFLKRIGRLIATQYLKEPIDAVMTAATKGVPVAQSVAEELNVPFVIVRNDTKVTEGPTMSVNYVTGQSQRLERWNCHVAHCQWAHEF
;
A
#
# COMPACT_ATOMS: atom_id res chain seq x y z
N MET A 1 17.55 -21.12 -12.01
CA MET A 1 16.37 -20.64 -11.26
C MET A 1 16.37 -19.13 -11.09
N LYS A 2 17.29 -18.49 -10.32
CA LYS A 2 17.31 -17.02 -10.12
C LYS A 2 17.05 -16.19 -11.39
N ARG A 3 17.79 -16.49 -12.46
CA ARG A 3 17.70 -15.80 -13.75
C ARG A 3 16.30 -15.92 -14.41
N THR A 4 15.65 -17.07 -14.28
CA THR A 4 14.30 -17.33 -14.82
C THR A 4 13.22 -16.55 -14.08
N PHE A 5 13.35 -16.35 -12.76
CA PHE A 5 12.41 -15.53 -11.98
C PHE A 5 12.51 -14.05 -12.34
N GLN A 6 13.73 -13.57 -12.60
CA GLN A 6 13.96 -12.20 -13.07
C GLN A 6 13.48 -12.02 -14.52
N GLU A 7 13.85 -12.89 -15.44
CA GLU A 7 13.48 -12.77 -16.86
C GLU A 7 11.97 -12.86 -17.08
N ARG A 8 11.26 -13.63 -16.25
CA ARG A 8 9.78 -13.73 -16.30
C ARG A 8 9.08 -12.68 -15.44
N GLY A 9 9.83 -11.82 -14.76
CA GLY A 9 9.25 -10.78 -13.92
C GLY A 9 8.47 -11.32 -12.75
N ILE A 10 8.83 -12.47 -12.18
CA ILE A 10 8.11 -13.10 -11.06
C ILE A 10 8.59 -12.50 -9.74
N GLY A 11 9.89 -12.26 -9.62
CA GLY A 11 10.50 -11.68 -8.42
C GLY A 11 12.02 -11.76 -8.42
N LEU A 12 12.64 -11.00 -7.51
CA LEU A 12 14.06 -11.02 -7.22
C LEU A 12 14.34 -12.08 -6.16
N LEU A 13 15.30 -12.96 -6.40
CA LEU A 13 15.76 -13.91 -5.38
C LEU A 13 17.17 -13.52 -4.96
N GLU A 14 17.30 -12.97 -3.77
CA GLU A 14 18.56 -12.60 -3.16
C GLU A 14 19.03 -13.71 -2.22
N THR A 15 20.33 -14.01 -2.22
CA THR A 15 20.88 -15.06 -1.36
C THR A 15 21.89 -14.42 -0.42
N ILE A 16 21.70 -14.62 0.87
CA ILE A 16 22.60 -14.15 1.91
C ILE A 16 23.59 -15.29 2.18
N PRO A 17 24.89 -15.11 1.88
CA PRO A 17 25.89 -16.15 2.09
C PRO A 17 26.20 -16.33 3.59
N GLY A 18 26.56 -17.56 3.98
CA GLY A 18 26.97 -17.91 5.34
C GLY A 18 26.25 -19.14 5.90
N ALA A 19 26.75 -19.71 7.00
CA ALA A 19 26.16 -20.88 7.66
C ALA A 19 24.77 -20.59 8.27
N ALA A 20 24.52 -19.34 8.65
CA ALA A 20 23.21 -18.80 9.06
C ALA A 20 22.55 -17.98 7.93
N GLY A 21 23.05 -18.11 6.70
CA GLY A 21 22.52 -17.43 5.53
C GLY A 21 21.15 -17.98 5.11
N GLY A 22 20.56 -17.35 4.10
CA GLY A 22 19.22 -17.68 3.61
C GLY A 22 18.96 -17.12 2.22
N ALA A 23 17.70 -17.15 1.80
CA ALA A 23 17.26 -16.51 0.57
C ALA A 23 16.03 -15.65 0.82
N ILE A 24 16.03 -14.44 0.27
CA ILE A 24 14.91 -13.51 0.30
C ILE A 24 14.32 -13.47 -1.11
N PHE A 25 13.01 -13.68 -1.20
CA PHE A 25 12.27 -13.54 -2.44
C PHE A 25 11.44 -12.26 -2.36
N THR A 26 11.73 -11.32 -3.25
CA THR A 26 11.01 -10.06 -3.35
C THR A 26 10.22 -10.04 -4.65
N PRO A 27 8.88 -10.16 -4.62
CA PRO A 27 8.08 -10.10 -5.83
C PRO A 27 8.22 -8.72 -6.48
N TYR A 28 8.28 -8.68 -7.82
CA TYR A 28 8.24 -7.43 -8.57
C TYR A 28 7.46 -7.60 -9.87
N MET A 29 7.01 -6.49 -10.45
CA MET A 29 6.28 -6.42 -11.70
C MET A 29 7.17 -5.82 -12.79
N LEU A 30 7.17 -6.41 -13.99
CA LEU A 30 7.89 -5.82 -15.12
C LEU A 30 7.18 -4.56 -15.61
N LYS A 31 7.92 -3.67 -16.27
CA LYS A 31 7.37 -2.40 -16.77
C LYS A 31 6.21 -2.62 -17.75
N ASN A 32 6.32 -3.55 -18.68
CA ASN A 32 5.24 -3.87 -19.63
C ASN A 32 4.02 -4.46 -18.92
N GLU A 33 4.22 -5.38 -17.96
CA GLU A 33 3.13 -5.93 -17.15
C GLU A 33 2.43 -4.82 -16.34
N ALA A 34 3.19 -3.86 -15.81
CA ALA A 34 2.67 -2.70 -15.10
C ALA A 34 1.87 -1.77 -16.02
N GLU A 35 2.36 -1.48 -17.22
CA GLU A 35 1.65 -0.68 -18.23
C GLU A 35 0.32 -1.34 -18.63
N ASP A 36 0.34 -2.64 -18.91
CA ASP A 36 -0.86 -3.43 -19.24
C ASP A 36 -1.86 -3.43 -18.06
N PHE A 37 -1.36 -3.60 -16.84
CA PHE A 37 -2.20 -3.57 -15.65
C PHE A 37 -2.82 -2.19 -15.41
N VAL A 38 -2.05 -1.11 -15.54
CA VAL A 38 -2.55 0.26 -15.41
C VAL A 38 -3.58 0.58 -16.49
N ALA A 39 -3.38 0.13 -17.73
CA ALA A 39 -4.39 0.28 -18.77
C ALA A 39 -5.68 -0.48 -18.43
N SER A 40 -5.57 -1.71 -17.89
CA SER A 40 -6.74 -2.46 -17.42
C SER A 40 -7.46 -1.79 -16.24
N LEU A 41 -6.69 -1.15 -15.36
CA LEU A 41 -7.18 -0.37 -14.22
C LEU A 41 -7.97 0.85 -14.69
N ILE A 42 -7.44 1.60 -15.65
CA ILE A 42 -8.12 2.75 -16.26
C ILE A 42 -9.43 2.29 -16.88
N ASN A 43 -9.43 1.24 -17.72
CA ASN A 43 -10.64 0.73 -18.34
C ASN A 43 -11.68 0.24 -17.32
N ALA A 44 -11.23 -0.32 -16.19
CA ALA A 44 -12.14 -0.75 -15.12
C ALA A 44 -12.77 0.42 -14.36
N ILE A 45 -12.12 1.58 -14.35
CA ILE A 45 -12.57 2.81 -13.69
C ILE A 45 -13.38 3.71 -14.64
N ASP A 46 -13.08 3.69 -15.94
CA ASP A 46 -13.63 4.52 -17.03
C ASP A 46 -15.06 4.10 -17.45
N ASP A 47 -15.86 3.68 -16.48
CA ASP A 47 -17.28 3.36 -16.67
C ASP A 47 -18.11 4.53 -16.12
N ASP A 48 -18.84 5.22 -17.01
CA ASP A 48 -19.69 6.38 -16.66
C ASP A 48 -20.71 6.07 -15.56
N THR A 49 -21.08 4.79 -15.37
CA THR A 49 -21.98 4.36 -14.29
C THR A 49 -21.36 4.47 -12.90
N ARG A 50 -20.03 4.67 -12.80
CA ARG A 50 -19.29 4.81 -11.54
C ARG A 50 -19.23 6.23 -11.02
N VAL A 51 -19.62 7.22 -11.82
CA VAL A 51 -19.60 8.63 -11.43
C VAL A 51 -20.80 8.91 -10.53
N LEU A 52 -20.51 9.21 -9.26
CA LEU A 52 -21.49 9.60 -8.25
C LEU A 52 -21.68 11.13 -8.24
N PRO A 53 -22.86 11.62 -7.83
CA PRO A 53 -23.09 13.05 -7.64
C PRO A 53 -22.02 13.69 -6.74
N GLY A 54 -21.51 14.86 -7.14
CA GLY A 54 -20.43 15.55 -6.43
C GLY A 54 -19.01 15.18 -6.90
N GLY A 55 -18.88 14.46 -8.03
CA GLY A 55 -17.57 14.17 -8.64
C GLY A 55 -16.83 13.01 -7.96
N TYR A 56 -17.54 12.15 -7.25
CA TYR A 56 -16.95 10.96 -6.61
C TYR A 56 -17.00 9.77 -7.57
N VAL A 57 -16.04 8.86 -7.44
CA VAL A 57 -16.01 7.60 -8.21
C VAL A 57 -16.27 6.42 -7.28
N TYR A 58 -17.17 5.53 -7.69
CA TYR A 58 -17.43 4.29 -6.98
C TYR A 58 -16.34 3.24 -7.27
N LEU A 59 -15.48 3.00 -6.26
CA LEU A 59 -14.34 2.08 -6.33
C LEU A 59 -14.47 0.85 -5.41
N SER A 60 -15.57 0.74 -4.65
CA SER A 60 -15.70 -0.26 -3.58
C SER A 60 -15.69 -1.70 -4.10
N ASP A 61 -16.22 -1.92 -5.29
CA ASP A 61 -16.21 -3.22 -5.98
C ASP A 61 -14.80 -3.61 -6.43
N LEU A 62 -14.01 -2.67 -6.96
CA LEU A 62 -12.62 -2.89 -7.37
C LEU A 62 -11.73 -3.17 -6.16
N LEU A 63 -11.88 -2.38 -5.10
CA LEU A 63 -11.14 -2.55 -3.84
C LEU A 63 -11.58 -3.80 -3.05
N GLY A 64 -12.68 -4.44 -3.42
CA GLY A 64 -13.13 -5.72 -2.88
C GLY A 64 -12.55 -6.94 -3.60
N GLN A 65 -11.89 -6.77 -4.75
CA GLN A 65 -11.40 -7.88 -5.57
C GLN A 65 -9.95 -8.27 -5.20
N PRO A 66 -9.70 -9.50 -4.70
CA PRO A 66 -8.36 -9.91 -4.25
C PRO A 66 -7.31 -9.89 -5.36
N TRP A 67 -7.68 -10.26 -6.59
CA TRP A 67 -6.75 -10.27 -7.72
C TRP A 67 -6.22 -8.86 -8.05
N PHE A 68 -7.09 -7.86 -7.86
CA PHE A 68 -6.81 -6.46 -8.13
C PHE A 68 -5.92 -5.87 -7.05
N LEU A 69 -6.29 -6.11 -5.79
CA LEU A 69 -5.48 -5.72 -4.63
C LEU A 69 -4.07 -6.29 -4.73
N LYS A 70 -3.93 -7.59 -5.00
CA LYS A 70 -2.62 -8.24 -5.16
C LYS A 70 -1.76 -7.57 -6.23
N ARG A 71 -2.34 -7.24 -7.38
CA ARG A 71 -1.61 -6.57 -8.46
C ARG A 71 -1.22 -5.13 -8.09
N ILE A 72 -2.09 -4.39 -7.41
CA ILE A 72 -1.78 -3.05 -6.88
C ILE A 72 -0.65 -3.14 -5.86
N GLY A 73 -0.74 -4.08 -4.91
CA GLY A 73 0.27 -4.32 -3.88
C GLY A 73 1.64 -4.54 -4.50
N ARG A 74 1.71 -5.47 -5.46
CA ARG A 74 2.93 -5.81 -6.19
C ARG A 74 3.46 -4.65 -7.03
N LEU A 75 2.58 -3.90 -7.70
CA LEU A 75 2.97 -2.72 -8.49
C LEU A 75 3.63 -1.65 -7.61
N ILE A 76 3.01 -1.33 -6.47
CA ILE A 76 3.53 -0.34 -5.52
C ILE A 76 4.83 -0.86 -4.91
N ALA A 77 4.86 -2.10 -4.40
CA ALA A 77 6.07 -2.72 -3.84
C ALA A 77 7.25 -2.69 -4.82
N THR A 78 6.99 -2.88 -6.11
CA THR A 78 8.01 -2.80 -7.18
C THR A 78 8.70 -1.44 -7.23
N GLN A 79 7.99 -0.34 -6.95
CA GLN A 79 8.59 1.00 -6.96
C GLN A 79 9.57 1.20 -5.79
N TYR A 80 9.34 0.50 -4.67
CA TYR A 80 10.10 0.64 -3.43
C TYR A 80 11.16 -0.46 -3.21
N LEU A 81 11.45 -1.29 -4.20
CA LEU A 81 12.36 -2.45 -4.07
C LEU A 81 13.76 -2.12 -3.53
N LYS A 82 14.24 -0.90 -3.72
CA LYS A 82 15.59 -0.47 -3.33
C LYS A 82 15.60 0.40 -2.07
N GLU A 83 14.43 0.63 -1.48
CA GLU A 83 14.28 1.49 -0.32
C GLU A 83 14.15 0.64 0.94
N PRO A 84 14.77 1.03 2.06
CA PRO A 84 14.53 0.40 3.35
C PRO A 84 13.15 0.84 3.86
N ILE A 85 12.16 -0.06 3.75
CA ILE A 85 10.81 0.17 4.24
C ILE A 85 10.61 -0.62 5.53
N ASP A 86 10.23 0.07 6.61
CA ASP A 86 9.96 -0.58 7.91
C ASP A 86 8.47 -0.85 8.14
N ALA A 87 7.58 -0.06 7.52
CA ALA A 87 6.14 -0.22 7.64
C ALA A 87 5.37 0.47 6.49
N VAL A 88 4.14 0.00 6.23
CA VAL A 88 3.17 0.66 5.34
C VAL A 88 2.08 1.33 6.17
N MET A 89 1.74 2.59 5.90
CA MET A 89 0.73 3.32 6.67
C MET A 89 -0.45 3.75 5.79
N THR A 90 -1.67 3.68 6.32
CA THR A 90 -2.88 4.16 5.62
C THR A 90 -3.94 4.74 6.57
N ALA A 91 -4.79 5.60 6.02
CA ALA A 91 -6.08 5.97 6.60
C ALA A 91 -7.05 4.79 6.59
N ALA A 92 -7.87 4.68 7.64
CA ALA A 92 -9.15 4.00 7.52
C ALA A 92 -10.13 4.80 6.62
N THR A 93 -10.98 4.18 5.79
CA THR A 93 -11.25 2.73 5.66
C THR A 93 -10.89 2.15 4.29
N LYS A 94 -11.04 2.93 3.21
CA LYS A 94 -10.88 2.44 1.83
C LYS A 94 -9.43 2.09 1.45
N GLY A 95 -8.44 2.70 2.10
CA GLY A 95 -7.02 2.42 1.84
C GLY A 95 -6.49 1.15 2.52
N VAL A 96 -7.23 0.62 3.51
CA VAL A 96 -6.79 -0.55 4.31
C VAL A 96 -6.50 -1.79 3.46
N PRO A 97 -7.36 -2.20 2.51
CA PRO A 97 -7.08 -3.39 1.70
C PRO A 97 -5.86 -3.22 0.80
N VAL A 98 -5.63 -2.02 0.28
CA VAL A 98 -4.47 -1.70 -0.56
C VAL A 98 -3.20 -1.74 0.28
N ALA A 99 -3.18 -1.06 1.42
CA ALA A 99 -2.03 -1.04 2.32
C ALA A 99 -1.65 -2.44 2.81
N GLN A 100 -2.65 -3.26 3.15
CA GLN A 100 -2.42 -4.65 3.52
C GLN A 100 -1.74 -5.43 2.38
N SER A 101 -2.23 -5.27 1.15
CA SER A 101 -1.63 -5.96 0.00
C SER A 101 -0.20 -5.49 -0.30
N VAL A 102 0.10 -4.19 -0.13
CA VAL A 102 1.47 -3.67 -0.29
C VAL A 102 2.38 -4.23 0.80
N ALA A 103 1.92 -4.24 2.05
CA ALA A 103 2.67 -4.73 3.19
C ALA A 103 2.98 -6.23 3.10
N GLU A 104 2.04 -7.02 2.57
CA GLU A 104 2.26 -8.43 2.29
C GLU A 104 3.36 -8.66 1.24
N GLU A 105 3.37 -7.86 0.16
CA GLU A 105 4.36 -7.96 -0.91
C GLU A 105 5.76 -7.47 -0.46
N LEU A 106 5.82 -6.47 0.43
CA LEU A 106 7.06 -5.98 1.04
C LEU A 106 7.51 -6.78 2.26
N ASN A 107 6.63 -7.66 2.80
CA ASN A 107 6.85 -8.41 4.04
C ASN A 107 7.18 -7.52 5.26
N VAL A 108 6.39 -6.46 5.45
CA VAL A 108 6.52 -5.50 6.56
C VAL A 108 5.20 -5.33 7.28
N PRO A 109 5.18 -4.87 8.56
CA PRO A 109 3.92 -4.52 9.22
C PRO A 109 3.21 -3.36 8.51
N PHE A 110 1.88 -3.30 8.65
CA PHE A 110 1.10 -2.13 8.24
C PHE A 110 0.35 -1.51 9.40
N VAL A 111 0.18 -0.19 9.33
CA VAL A 111 -0.39 0.64 10.39
C VAL A 111 -1.63 1.36 9.84
N ILE A 112 -2.74 1.23 10.57
CA ILE A 112 -3.98 1.91 10.24
C ILE A 112 -4.14 3.13 11.15
N VAL A 113 -4.17 4.31 10.55
CA VAL A 113 -4.45 5.57 11.23
C VAL A 113 -5.95 5.84 11.21
N ARG A 114 -6.52 6.20 12.36
CA ARG A 114 -7.96 6.45 12.52
C ARG A 114 -8.20 7.91 12.91
N ASN A 115 -9.34 8.47 12.48
CA ASN A 115 -9.79 9.83 12.82
C ASN A 115 -10.65 9.85 14.11
N ASP A 116 -10.78 8.71 14.78
CA ASP A 116 -11.60 8.60 15.97
C ASP A 116 -10.86 9.11 17.23
N THR A 117 -11.55 9.88 18.06
CA THR A 117 -11.10 10.31 19.40
C THR A 117 -11.24 9.22 20.45
N LYS A 118 -11.61 8.00 20.06
CA LYS A 118 -11.84 6.90 21.00
C LYS A 118 -10.48 6.41 21.52
N VAL A 119 -10.23 6.71 22.79
CA VAL A 119 -9.06 6.31 23.56
C VAL A 119 -8.86 4.80 23.42
N THR A 120 -7.85 4.41 22.67
CA THR A 120 -7.29 3.06 22.65
C THR A 120 -6.12 3.00 23.64
N GLU A 121 -5.84 1.82 24.18
CA GLU A 121 -4.85 1.61 25.24
C GLU A 121 -3.44 2.04 24.77
N GLY A 122 -2.96 3.19 25.24
CA GLY A 122 -1.57 3.64 25.06
C GLY A 122 -1.41 5.07 24.50
N PRO A 123 -0.18 5.61 24.54
CA PRO A 123 0.10 6.96 24.04
C PRO A 123 -0.16 7.06 22.53
N THR A 124 -0.76 8.18 22.10
CA THR A 124 -1.23 8.42 20.73
C THR A 124 -0.67 9.75 20.22
N MET A 125 -0.15 9.78 18.99
CA MET A 125 0.26 10.99 18.25
C MET A 125 -0.87 11.44 17.33
N SER A 126 -1.17 12.75 17.35
CA SER A 126 -2.23 13.35 16.53
C SER A 126 -1.68 14.40 15.55
N VAL A 127 -1.94 14.24 14.26
CA VAL A 127 -1.57 15.22 13.22
C VAL A 127 -2.85 15.85 12.64
N ASN A 128 -2.86 17.19 12.51
CA ASN A 128 -3.94 17.90 11.82
C ASN A 128 -3.58 18.07 10.34
N TYR A 129 -4.49 17.76 9.43
CA TYR A 129 -4.32 18.01 8.01
C TYR A 129 -5.64 18.49 7.39
N VAL A 130 -5.55 19.14 6.23
CA VAL A 130 -6.69 19.67 5.49
C VAL A 130 -6.93 18.76 4.29
N THR A 131 -8.12 18.17 4.19
CA THR A 131 -8.48 17.34 3.03
C THR A 131 -8.78 18.20 1.81
N GLY A 132 -8.38 17.80 0.60
CA GLY A 132 -8.72 18.54 -0.62
C GLY A 132 -10.20 18.56 -0.99
N GLN A 133 -11.00 17.59 -0.50
CA GLN A 133 -12.43 17.43 -0.84
C GLN A 133 -13.38 18.11 0.16
N SER A 134 -12.95 18.33 1.39
CA SER A 134 -13.66 19.16 2.35
C SER A 134 -12.66 20.17 2.92
N GLN A 135 -12.95 21.47 2.84
CA GLN A 135 -12.14 22.50 3.53
C GLN A 135 -12.31 22.42 5.08
N ARG A 136 -12.38 21.21 5.61
CA ARG A 136 -12.58 20.88 7.02
C ARG A 136 -11.28 20.31 7.57
N LEU A 137 -10.91 20.80 8.74
CA LEU A 137 -9.78 20.30 9.50
C LEU A 137 -10.09 18.87 9.98
N GLU A 138 -9.25 17.90 9.62
CA GLU A 138 -9.36 16.52 10.10
C GLU A 138 -8.14 16.15 10.96
N ARG A 139 -8.38 15.32 11.99
CA ARG A 139 -7.37 14.91 12.98
C ARG A 139 -7.05 13.43 12.84
N TRP A 140 -5.78 13.08 12.66
CA TRP A 140 -5.37 11.69 12.49
C TRP A 140 -4.59 11.22 13.69
N ASN A 141 -5.04 10.13 14.30
CA ASN A 141 -4.49 9.57 15.52
C ASN A 141 -3.79 8.22 15.24
N CYS A 142 -2.53 8.09 15.64
CA CYS A 142 -1.72 6.87 15.53
C CYS A 142 -1.08 6.52 16.89
N HIS A 143 -1.02 5.24 17.27
CA HIS A 143 -0.31 4.83 18.49
C HIS A 143 1.20 5.04 18.37
N VAL A 144 1.83 5.60 19.41
CA VAL A 144 3.26 5.95 19.42
C VAL A 144 4.18 4.74 19.16
N ALA A 145 3.79 3.55 19.63
CA ALA A 145 4.53 2.31 19.38
C ALA A 145 4.67 1.96 17.88
N HIS A 146 3.82 2.52 17.02
CA HIS A 146 3.81 2.29 15.57
C HIS A 146 4.20 3.54 14.75
N CYS A 147 4.48 4.67 15.42
CA CYS A 147 4.64 5.99 14.79
C CYS A 147 5.88 6.76 15.33
N GLN A 148 6.96 6.07 15.70
CA GLN A 148 8.21 6.69 16.20
C GLN A 148 8.91 7.63 15.20
N TRP A 149 8.52 7.61 13.92
CA TRP A 149 9.14 8.41 12.83
C TRP A 149 8.55 9.82 12.65
N ALA A 150 7.45 10.16 13.30
CA ALA A 150 6.75 11.43 13.07
C ALA A 150 7.32 12.63 13.86
N HIS A 151 8.50 12.49 14.49
CA HIS A 151 9.19 13.57 15.19
C HIS A 151 10.22 14.33 14.33
N GLU A 152 10.43 13.95 13.06
CA GLU A 152 11.45 14.54 12.18
C GLU A 152 10.91 15.44 11.04
N PHE A 153 9.65 15.87 11.09
CA PHE A 153 9.10 16.88 10.16
C PHE A 153 8.31 17.97 10.88
#